data_AF-A0A2P9CLN9-F1
#
_entry.id   AF-A0A2P9CLN9-F1
#
_cell.length_a   1.000
_cell.length_b   1.000
_cell.length_c   1.000
_cell.angle_alpha   90.00
_cell.angle_beta   90.00
_cell.angle_gamma   90.00
#
_symmetry.space_group_name_H-M   'P 1'
#
loop_
_entity.id
_entity.type
_entity.pdbx_description
1 polymer ?
#
loop_
_entity_poly.entity_id
_entity_poly.type
_entity_poly.pdbx_seq_one_letter_code
_entity_poly.pdbx_strand_id
1 'polypeptide(L)'
;MNYISPFFCLFLFLSYLNICALNQMAIIKDMSKEIRHKAESLPTPRDITNKIHRIDQDVIDELNKDIIDEENLSKHKIHVCSEPNYERDYKYICPEGWIKNKNGQCWGLNYDGHCESLKYFQEYTDNEKKEFELSCCVLWPKLKSDDKKKIKKRKTIRGPIKSNNGLIIRPKYI
;
A
#
# COMPACT_ATOMS: atom_id res chain seq x y z
N MET A 1 27.34 93.11 -43.26
CA MET A 1 27.37 91.66 -43.56
C MET A 1 28.24 90.98 -42.51
N ASN A 2 27.67 90.26 -41.56
CA ASN A 2 28.44 89.54 -40.55
C ASN A 2 28.81 88.17 -41.13
N TYR A 3 29.99 88.09 -41.76
CA TYR A 3 30.56 86.80 -42.17
C TYR A 3 31.06 86.08 -40.91
N ILE A 4 30.27 85.12 -40.42
CA ILE A 4 30.74 84.18 -39.41
C ILE A 4 31.85 83.36 -40.08
N SER A 5 33.05 83.43 -39.51
CA SER A 5 34.22 82.73 -40.04
C SER A 5 33.94 81.22 -40.14
N PRO A 6 34.27 80.54 -41.25
CA PRO A 6 34.08 79.10 -41.40
C PRO A 6 34.81 78.30 -40.31
N PHE A 7 35.92 78.85 -39.78
CA PHE A 7 36.63 78.28 -38.64
C PHE A 7 35.77 78.24 -37.38
N PHE A 8 34.98 79.29 -37.12
CA PHE A 8 34.10 79.33 -35.95
C PHE A 8 32.96 78.30 -36.06
N CYS A 9 32.41 78.12 -37.26
CA CYS A 9 31.40 77.10 -37.52
C CYS A 9 31.96 75.68 -37.35
N LEU A 10 33.20 75.45 -37.80
CA LEU A 10 33.90 74.17 -37.61
C LEU A 10 34.18 73.89 -36.12
N PHE A 11 34.58 74.90 -35.34
CA PHE A 11 34.76 74.75 -33.89
C PHE A 11 33.47 74.38 -33.17
N LEU A 12 32.34 75.02 -33.50
CA LEU A 12 31.03 74.68 -32.93
C LEU A 12 30.57 73.28 -33.32
N PHE A 13 30.85 72.86 -34.56
CA PHE A 13 30.54 71.51 -35.01
C PHE A 13 31.37 70.44 -34.27
N LEU A 14 32.68 70.67 -34.11
CA LEU A 14 33.57 69.78 -33.37
C LEU A 14 33.24 69.72 -31.88
N SER A 15 32.82 70.83 -31.26
CA SER A 15 32.40 70.83 -29.85
C SER A 15 31.08 70.08 -29.65
N TYR A 16 30.12 70.25 -30.56
CA TYR A 16 28.86 69.51 -30.55
C TYR A 16 29.08 67.99 -30.70
N LEU A 17 29.95 67.58 -31.64
CA LEU A 17 30.31 66.17 -31.81
C LEU A 17 30.97 65.57 -30.55
N ASN A 18 31.87 66.31 -29.90
CA ASN A 18 32.50 65.86 -28.64
C ASN A 18 31.49 65.69 -27.50
N ILE A 19 30.55 66.63 -27.34
CA ILE A 19 29.49 66.52 -26.32
C ILE A 19 28.58 65.32 -26.61
N CYS A 20 28.22 65.12 -27.88
CA CYS A 20 27.40 63.98 -28.29
C CYS A 20 28.10 62.64 -28.00
N ALA A 21 29.41 62.55 -28.29
CA ALA A 21 30.22 61.37 -27.99
C ALA A 21 30.32 61.09 -26.48
N LEU A 22 30.55 62.11 -25.64
CA LEU A 22 30.58 61.95 -24.18
C LEU A 22 29.24 61.42 -23.62
N ASN A 23 28.12 61.93 -24.12
CA ASN A 23 26.79 61.49 -23.70
C ASN A 23 26.48 60.05 -24.12
N GLN A 24 26.85 59.66 -25.35
CA GLN A 24 26.70 58.29 -25.83
C GLN A 24 27.53 57.29 -24.99
N MET A 25 28.78 57.66 -24.64
CA MET A 25 29.65 56.82 -23.81
C MET A 25 29.12 56.62 -22.39
N ALA A 26 28.45 57.63 -21.82
CA ALA A 26 27.82 57.51 -20.51
C ALA A 26 26.67 56.49 -20.51
N ILE A 27 25.82 56.51 -21.54
CA ILE A 27 24.70 55.56 -21.71
C ILE A 27 25.23 54.14 -21.91
N ILE A 28 26.25 53.95 -22.75
CA ILE A 28 26.87 52.64 -23.00
C ILE A 28 27.48 52.09 -21.70
N LYS A 29 28.10 52.95 -20.88
CA LYS A 29 28.68 52.55 -19.61
C LYS A 29 27.61 52.13 -18.60
N ASP A 30 26.47 52.79 -18.56
CA ASP A 30 25.37 52.43 -17.66
C ASP A 30 24.72 51.10 -18.08
N MET A 31 24.43 50.95 -19.38
CA MET A 31 23.90 49.69 -19.93
C MET A 31 24.86 48.52 -19.71
N SER A 32 26.17 48.72 -19.91
CA SER A 32 27.16 47.66 -19.68
C SER A 32 27.27 47.26 -18.21
N LYS A 33 27.09 48.21 -17.28
CA LYS A 33 27.03 47.94 -15.84
C LYS A 33 25.81 47.10 -15.48
N GLU A 34 24.65 47.41 -16.05
CA GLU A 34 23.41 46.64 -15.82
C GLU A 34 23.53 45.21 -16.36
N ILE A 35 24.07 45.05 -17.57
CA ILE A 35 24.31 43.72 -18.17
C ILE A 35 25.24 42.90 -17.28
N ARG A 36 26.32 43.50 -16.79
CA ARG A 36 27.27 42.83 -15.91
C ARG A 36 26.62 42.40 -14.59
N HIS A 37 25.82 43.26 -13.96
CA HIS A 37 25.12 42.92 -12.71
C HIS A 37 24.15 41.74 -12.91
N LYS A 38 23.40 41.72 -14.03
CA LYS A 38 22.51 40.59 -14.36
C LYS A 38 23.31 39.32 -14.63
N ALA A 39 24.43 39.40 -15.34
CA ALA A 39 25.30 38.24 -15.58
C ALA A 39 25.89 37.67 -14.28
N GLU A 40 26.32 38.53 -13.35
CA GLU A 40 26.82 38.13 -12.02
C GLU A 40 25.72 37.49 -11.14
N SER A 41 24.45 37.85 -11.36
CA SER A 41 23.31 37.26 -10.64
C SER A 41 22.90 35.87 -11.15
N LEU A 42 23.40 35.45 -12.32
CA LEU A 42 23.09 34.13 -12.87
C LEU A 42 23.99 33.07 -12.22
N PRO A 43 23.44 31.88 -11.92
CA PRO A 43 24.23 30.80 -11.36
C PRO A 43 25.28 30.31 -12.35
N THR A 44 26.47 29.99 -11.85
CA THR A 44 27.51 29.38 -12.68
C THR A 44 27.15 27.92 -13.01
N PRO A 45 27.74 27.32 -14.05
CA PRO A 45 27.57 25.89 -14.32
C PRO A 45 27.89 25.01 -13.11
N ARG A 46 28.87 25.41 -12.29
CA ARG A 46 29.21 24.71 -11.05
C ARG A 46 28.10 24.81 -10.00
N ASP A 47 27.48 25.98 -9.86
CA ASP A 47 26.36 26.19 -8.94
C ASP A 47 25.15 25.35 -9.35
N ILE A 48 24.89 25.27 -10.65
CA ILE A 48 23.85 24.42 -11.22
C ILE A 48 24.14 22.94 -10.90
N THR A 49 25.35 22.45 -11.19
CA THR A 49 25.73 21.06 -10.90
C THR A 49 25.66 20.73 -9.41
N ASN A 50 26.14 21.62 -8.54
CA ASN A 50 26.03 21.43 -7.09
C ASN A 50 24.57 21.37 -6.63
N LYS A 51 23.68 22.17 -7.23
CA LYS A 51 22.26 22.16 -6.91
C LYS A 51 21.60 20.86 -7.38
N ILE A 52 21.95 20.37 -8.56
CA ILE A 52 21.49 19.06 -9.06
C ILE A 52 21.93 17.95 -8.10
N HIS A 53 23.21 17.90 -7.72
CA HIS A 53 23.70 16.89 -6.79
C HIS A 53 22.99 16.89 -5.45
N ARG A 54 22.65 18.07 -4.90
CA ARG A 54 21.89 18.16 -3.65
C ARG A 54 20.46 17.61 -3.82
N ILE A 55 19.79 17.98 -4.90
CA ILE A 55 18.44 17.48 -5.19
C ILE A 55 18.48 15.96 -5.38
N ASP A 56 19.46 15.44 -6.11
CA ASP A 56 19.62 14.00 -6.30
C ASP A 56 19.82 13.28 -4.96
N GLN A 57 20.62 13.84 -4.05
CA GLN A 57 20.82 13.31 -2.70
C GLN A 57 19.52 13.30 -1.90
N ASP A 58 18.80 14.43 -1.85
CA ASP A 58 17.55 14.55 -1.09
C ASP A 58 16.49 13.55 -1.59
N VAL A 59 16.37 13.38 -2.91
CA VAL A 59 15.44 12.42 -3.53
C VAL A 59 15.85 10.98 -3.22
N ILE A 60 17.14 10.66 -3.29
CA ILE A 60 17.65 9.32 -2.95
C ILE A 60 17.37 8.99 -1.49
N ASP A 61 17.57 9.94 -0.58
CA ASP A 61 17.33 9.74 0.86
C ASP A 61 15.84 9.55 1.15
N GLU A 62 14.96 10.32 0.49
CA GLU A 62 13.50 10.14 0.57
C GLU A 62 13.07 8.76 0.05
N LEU A 63 13.56 8.35 -1.12
CA LEU A 63 13.27 7.03 -1.69
C LEU A 63 13.73 5.88 -0.78
N ASN A 64 14.93 5.99 -0.20
CA ASN A 64 15.46 4.97 0.71
C ASN A 64 14.58 4.84 1.96
N LYS A 65 14.09 5.97 2.49
CA LYS A 65 13.17 5.97 3.62
C LYS A 65 11.85 5.27 3.27
N ASP A 66 11.25 5.60 2.13
CA ASP A 66 10.00 5.00 1.67
C ASP A 66 10.14 3.48 1.47
N ILE A 67 11.25 3.00 0.89
CA ILE A 67 11.54 1.57 0.72
C ILE A 67 11.62 0.87 2.09
N ILE A 68 12.29 1.47 3.06
CA ILE A 68 12.41 0.92 4.42
C ILE A 68 11.03 0.84 5.09
N ASP A 69 10.21 1.88 4.94
CA ASP A 69 8.85 1.92 5.50
C ASP A 69 7.92 0.87 4.85
N GLU A 70 7.99 0.69 3.53
CA GLU A 70 7.29 -0.38 2.80
C GLU A 70 7.78 -1.78 3.21
N GLU A 71 9.09 -1.98 3.33
CA GLU A 71 9.66 -3.27 3.73
C GLU A 71 9.23 -3.61 5.17
N ASN A 72 9.28 -2.65 6.09
CA ASN A 72 8.78 -2.82 7.45
C ASN A 72 7.27 -3.11 7.47
N LEU A 73 6.48 -2.44 6.62
CA LEU A 73 5.05 -2.73 6.48
C LEU A 73 4.81 -4.13 5.91
N SER A 74 5.65 -4.61 5.00
CA SER A 74 5.56 -5.96 4.44
C SER A 74 5.90 -7.04 5.49
N LYS A 75 6.86 -6.76 6.38
CA LYS A 75 7.19 -7.59 7.55
C LYS A 75 6.10 -7.58 8.62
N HIS A 76 5.35 -6.48 8.72
CA HIS A 76 4.22 -6.30 9.64
C HIS A 76 2.85 -6.42 8.97
N LYS A 77 2.77 -6.99 7.76
CA LYS A 77 1.48 -7.23 7.12
C LYS A 77 0.74 -8.25 7.97
N ILE A 78 -0.29 -7.80 8.67
CA ILE A 78 -1.22 -8.65 9.40
C ILE A 78 -1.69 -9.71 8.41
N HIS A 79 -1.25 -10.95 8.62
CA HIS A 79 -1.65 -12.07 7.79
C HIS A 79 -3.10 -12.40 8.13
N VAL A 80 -4.04 -11.68 7.51
CA VAL A 80 -5.47 -11.91 7.70
C VAL A 80 -5.91 -13.03 6.77
N CYS A 81 -6.29 -14.15 7.36
CA CYS A 81 -6.81 -15.32 6.67
C CYS A 81 -8.27 -15.10 6.28
N SER A 82 -8.72 -15.77 5.22
CA SER A 82 -10.11 -15.65 4.75
C SER A 82 -11.08 -16.24 5.77
N GLU A 83 -12.16 -15.51 6.07
CA GLU A 83 -13.18 -15.98 7.00
C GLU A 83 -13.93 -17.19 6.41
N PRO A 84 -14.04 -18.30 7.14
CA PRO A 84 -14.73 -19.49 6.65
C PRO A 84 -16.25 -19.25 6.45
N ASN A 85 -16.85 -19.85 5.43
CA ASN A 85 -18.30 -19.73 5.11
C ASN A 85 -19.20 -20.72 5.88
N TYR A 86 -19.03 -20.83 7.20
CA TYR A 86 -19.92 -21.64 8.05
C TYR A 86 -20.10 -20.95 9.42
N GLU A 87 -20.69 -21.61 10.41
CA GLU A 87 -20.69 -21.11 11.80
C GLU A 87 -19.77 -21.98 12.66
N ARG A 88 -18.95 -21.36 13.52
CA ARG A 88 -17.87 -22.05 14.26
C ARG A 88 -18.42 -22.57 15.58
N ASP A 89 -17.95 -23.73 16.01
CA ASP A 89 -18.20 -24.26 17.33
C ASP A 89 -17.02 -23.97 18.27
N TYR A 90 -17.03 -22.79 18.89
CA TYR A 90 -15.98 -22.40 19.85
C TYR A 90 -16.04 -23.15 21.19
N LYS A 91 -17.03 -24.05 21.38
CA LYS A 91 -17.02 -25.00 22.51
C LYS A 91 -15.87 -26.00 22.39
N TYR A 92 -15.37 -26.23 21.19
CA TYR A 92 -14.15 -27.01 21.00
C TYR A 92 -12.93 -26.23 21.51
N ILE A 93 -12.14 -26.90 22.36
CA ILE A 93 -10.94 -26.30 22.96
C ILE A 93 -9.87 -26.06 21.91
N CYS A 94 -9.68 -27.01 20.99
CA CYS A 94 -8.65 -26.92 19.96
C CYS A 94 -9.25 -26.65 18.57
N PRO A 95 -8.50 -25.99 17.69
CA PRO A 95 -8.83 -25.91 16.27
C PRO A 95 -9.00 -27.29 15.63
N GLU A 96 -9.67 -27.33 14.49
CA GLU A 96 -9.83 -28.51 13.67
C GLU A 96 -8.46 -29.03 13.19
N GLY A 97 -8.24 -30.34 13.34
CA GLY A 97 -6.97 -30.98 13.01
C GLY A 97 -5.87 -30.84 14.07
N TRP A 98 -6.09 -30.06 15.14
CA TRP A 98 -5.13 -29.93 16.24
C TRP A 98 -5.34 -31.00 17.31
N ILE A 99 -4.24 -31.47 17.89
CA ILE A 99 -4.25 -32.53 18.90
C ILE A 99 -4.27 -31.89 20.29
N LYS A 100 -5.25 -32.28 21.11
CA LYS A 100 -5.31 -31.85 22.52
C LYS A 100 -4.40 -32.73 23.39
N ASN A 101 -3.36 -32.14 23.97
CA ASN A 101 -2.50 -32.77 24.95
C ASN A 101 -3.19 -32.92 26.31
N LYS A 102 -2.68 -33.82 27.16
CA LYS A 102 -3.22 -34.06 28.51
C LYS A 102 -3.22 -32.82 29.40
N ASN A 103 -2.28 -31.90 29.18
CA ASN A 103 -2.16 -30.64 29.89
C ASN A 103 -3.17 -29.58 29.39
N GLY A 104 -3.96 -29.91 28.37
CA GLY A 104 -4.93 -29.03 27.73
C GLY A 104 -4.36 -28.10 26.65
N GLN A 105 -3.08 -28.21 26.32
CA GLN A 105 -2.49 -27.58 25.14
C GLN A 105 -3.07 -28.18 23.86
N CYS A 106 -3.21 -27.35 22.84
CA CYS A 106 -3.53 -27.76 21.49
C CYS A 106 -2.26 -27.71 20.64
N TRP A 107 -1.97 -28.79 19.93
CA TRP A 107 -0.78 -28.93 19.08
C TRP A 107 -1.17 -29.17 17.62
N GLY A 108 -0.81 -28.22 16.75
CA GLY A 108 -0.91 -28.37 15.30
C GLY A 108 0.30 -29.09 14.74
N LEU A 109 0.27 -30.43 14.71
CA LEU A 109 1.39 -31.25 14.25
C LEU A 109 1.85 -30.90 12.82
N ASN A 110 0.90 -30.60 11.93
CA ASN A 110 1.12 -30.26 10.52
C ASN A 110 0.80 -28.79 10.23
N TYR A 111 0.89 -27.93 11.24
CA TYR A 111 0.62 -26.52 11.08
C TYR A 111 1.87 -25.80 10.54
N ASP A 112 1.75 -25.25 9.33
CA ASP A 112 2.81 -24.53 8.60
C ASP A 112 2.53 -23.02 8.54
N GLY A 113 1.68 -22.51 9.45
CA GLY A 113 1.39 -21.09 9.54
C GLY A 113 2.44 -20.34 10.39
N HIS A 114 2.33 -19.02 10.39
CA HIS A 114 3.31 -18.11 11.02
C HIS A 114 3.18 -17.98 12.55
N CYS A 115 2.09 -18.49 13.13
CA CYS A 115 1.89 -18.52 14.59
C CYS A 115 2.57 -19.72 15.28
N GLU A 116 2.51 -19.75 16.62
CA GLU A 116 2.95 -20.90 17.40
C GLU A 116 2.05 -22.13 17.17
N SER A 117 2.67 -23.28 16.90
CA SER A 117 1.97 -24.56 16.71
C SER A 117 1.46 -25.19 18.01
N LEU A 118 1.87 -24.70 19.18
CA LEU A 118 1.49 -25.25 20.49
C LEU A 118 0.93 -24.13 21.38
N LYS A 119 -0.37 -24.17 21.71
CA LYS A 119 -1.03 -23.07 22.44
C LYS A 119 -2.13 -23.53 23.39
N TYR A 120 -2.46 -22.70 24.38
CA TYR A 120 -3.57 -22.89 25.31
C TYR A 120 -4.76 -22.02 24.91
N PHE A 121 -5.98 -22.60 24.94
CA PHE A 121 -7.23 -21.91 24.57
C PHE A 121 -8.33 -22.06 25.62
N GLN A 122 -8.01 -22.60 26.80
CA GLN A 122 -9.01 -22.87 27.85
C GLN A 122 -9.64 -21.60 28.41
N GLU A 123 -8.88 -20.53 28.50
CA GLU A 123 -9.32 -19.24 29.04
C GLU A 123 -9.74 -18.26 27.94
N TYR A 124 -9.67 -18.67 26.67
CA TYR A 124 -10.00 -17.81 25.55
C TYR A 124 -11.51 -17.74 25.36
N THR A 125 -12.02 -16.52 25.26
CA THR A 125 -13.38 -16.21 24.81
C THR A 125 -13.56 -16.57 23.34
N ASP A 126 -14.81 -16.68 22.91
CA ASP A 126 -15.16 -16.99 21.51
C ASP A 126 -14.60 -15.94 20.54
N ASN A 127 -14.54 -14.68 20.96
CA ASN A 127 -13.95 -13.60 20.16
C ASN A 127 -12.43 -13.74 20.03
N GLU A 128 -11.73 -14.08 21.12
CA GLU A 128 -10.26 -14.31 21.07
C GLU A 128 -9.91 -15.53 20.24
N LYS A 129 -10.74 -16.58 20.27
CA LYS A 129 -10.58 -17.73 19.37
C LYS A 129 -10.81 -17.34 17.91
N LYS A 130 -11.82 -16.51 17.63
CA LYS A 130 -12.07 -15.97 16.28
C LYS A 130 -10.89 -15.16 15.78
N GLU A 131 -10.33 -14.29 16.62
CA GLU A 131 -9.15 -13.49 16.29
C GLU A 131 -7.93 -14.37 16.03
N PHE A 132 -7.73 -15.42 16.83
CA PHE A 132 -6.67 -16.40 16.58
C PHE A 132 -6.88 -17.18 15.28
N GLU A 133 -8.11 -17.58 14.94
CA GLU A 133 -8.46 -18.23 13.67
C GLU A 133 -8.08 -17.35 12.47
N LEU A 134 -8.45 -16.08 12.50
CA LEU A 134 -8.21 -15.14 11.41
C LEU A 134 -6.75 -14.71 11.30
N SER A 135 -6.05 -14.55 12.42
CA SER A 135 -4.63 -14.20 12.43
C SER A 135 -3.76 -15.39 12.03
N CYS A 136 -4.05 -16.59 12.55
CA CYS A 136 -3.17 -17.76 12.42
C CYS A 136 -3.62 -18.77 11.36
N CYS A 137 -4.66 -18.49 10.57
CA CYS A 137 -5.13 -19.41 9.51
C CYS A 137 -5.50 -20.81 10.05
N VAL A 138 -5.98 -20.87 11.29
CA VAL A 138 -6.50 -22.10 11.86
C VAL A 138 -8.01 -22.04 11.84
N LEU A 139 -8.68 -23.17 11.71
CA LEU A 139 -10.14 -23.21 11.62
C LEU A 139 -10.72 -23.92 12.83
N TRP A 140 -11.74 -23.35 13.46
CA TRP A 140 -12.53 -24.09 14.45
C TRP A 140 -13.54 -25.02 13.77
N PRO A 141 -13.90 -26.14 14.43
CA PRO A 141 -14.90 -27.08 13.92
C PRO A 141 -16.24 -26.40 13.62
N LYS A 142 -17.00 -26.96 12.69
CA LYS A 142 -18.32 -26.43 12.35
C LYS A 142 -19.30 -26.61 13.51
N LEU A 143 -20.09 -25.58 13.80
CA LEU A 143 -21.27 -25.68 14.65
C LEU A 143 -22.21 -26.69 14.01
N LYS A 144 -22.35 -27.84 14.66
CA LYS A 144 -23.37 -28.81 14.28
C LYS A 144 -24.69 -28.16 14.62
N SER A 145 -25.44 -27.74 13.60
CA SER A 145 -26.89 -27.65 13.75
C SER A 145 -27.33 -29.01 14.31
N ASP A 146 -28.22 -29.02 15.29
CA ASP A 146 -28.93 -30.21 15.72
C ASP A 146 -29.89 -30.68 14.61
N ASP A 147 -29.38 -30.82 13.39
CA ASP A 147 -29.90 -31.70 12.38
C ASP A 147 -29.63 -33.12 12.87
N LYS A 148 -30.44 -33.52 13.85
CA LYS A 148 -31.15 -34.79 13.72
C LYS A 148 -31.84 -34.75 12.35
N LYS A 149 -31.08 -34.97 11.27
CA LYS A 149 -31.50 -35.82 10.19
C LYS A 149 -31.82 -37.15 10.88
N LYS A 150 -33.03 -37.21 11.46
CA LYS A 150 -33.95 -38.30 11.18
C LYS A 150 -33.94 -38.38 9.66
N ILE A 151 -32.93 -39.06 9.11
CA ILE A 151 -33.18 -40.01 8.05
C ILE A 151 -34.30 -40.83 8.69
N LYS A 152 -35.56 -40.44 8.45
CA LYS A 152 -36.63 -41.39 8.39
C LYS A 152 -36.02 -42.38 7.41
N LYS A 153 -35.40 -43.46 7.91
CA LYS A 153 -35.11 -44.63 7.10
C LYS A 153 -36.50 -44.89 6.54
N ARG A 154 -36.78 -44.42 5.32
CA ARG A 154 -37.93 -44.89 4.57
C ARG A 154 -37.63 -46.37 4.58
N LYS A 155 -38.31 -47.13 5.45
CA LYS A 155 -38.26 -48.57 5.40
C LYS A 155 -38.65 -48.83 3.96
N THR A 156 -37.69 -49.16 3.10
CA THR A 156 -37.97 -49.57 1.73
C THR A 156 -38.75 -50.85 1.91
N ILE A 157 -40.07 -50.73 1.85
CA ILE A 157 -40.95 -51.89 1.92
C ILE A 157 -40.66 -52.64 0.63
N ARG A 158 -40.06 -53.83 0.73
CA ARG A 158 -39.83 -54.73 -0.40
C ARG A 158 -40.86 -55.83 -0.29
N GLY A 159 -41.63 -56.06 -1.33
CA GLY A 159 -42.70 -57.04 -1.33
C GLY A 159 -43.39 -57.14 -2.68
N PRO A 160 -44.25 -58.15 -2.87
CA PRO A 160 -44.98 -58.33 -4.12
C PRO A 160 -45.86 -57.12 -4.42
N ILE A 161 -45.93 -56.76 -5.69
CA ILE A 161 -46.65 -55.58 -6.19
C ILE A 161 -48.06 -56.00 -6.64
N LYS A 162 -49.08 -55.21 -6.29
CA LYS A 162 -50.42 -55.38 -6.84
C LYS A 162 -50.44 -55.03 -8.34
N SER A 163 -50.90 -55.97 -9.17
CA SER A 163 -50.95 -55.80 -10.64
C SER A 163 -51.83 -54.63 -11.10
N ASN A 164 -52.86 -54.28 -10.35
CA ASN A 164 -53.84 -53.26 -10.76
C ASN A 164 -53.46 -51.81 -10.43
N ASN A 165 -52.55 -51.56 -9.48
CA ASN A 165 -52.23 -50.20 -9.06
C ASN A 165 -50.76 -49.98 -8.68
N GLY A 166 -49.89 -50.97 -8.87
CA GLY A 166 -48.46 -50.83 -8.64
C GLY A 166 -48.06 -50.67 -7.17
N LEU A 167 -48.97 -50.86 -6.21
CA LEU A 167 -48.68 -50.71 -4.79
C LEU A 167 -48.09 -52.00 -4.18
N ILE A 168 -47.12 -51.84 -3.26
CA ILE A 168 -46.48 -52.94 -2.55
C ILE A 168 -47.44 -53.52 -1.51
N ILE A 169 -47.71 -54.82 -1.59
CA ILE A 169 -48.58 -55.55 -0.65
C ILE A 169 -47.89 -55.59 0.71
N ARG A 170 -48.48 -54.94 1.72
CA ARG A 170 -48.01 -55.05 3.11
C ARG A 170 -48.43 -56.41 3.68
N PRO A 171 -47.50 -57.21 4.25
CA PRO A 171 -47.87 -58.44 4.93
C PRO A 171 -48.77 -58.12 6.13
N LYS A 172 -49.83 -58.94 6.31
CA LYS A 172 -50.90 -58.71 7.31
C LYS A 172 -50.51 -59.02 8.76
N TYR A 173 -49.25 -59.41 9.02
CA TYR A 173 -48.77 -59.76 10.36
C TYR A 173 -47.45 -59.04 10.65
N ILE A 174 -47.54 -57.93 11.38
CA ILE A 174 -46.51 -57.36 12.25
C ILE A 174 -47.19 -57.13 13.58
#